data_AF-A0A0G0LV69-F1
#
_entry.id   AF-A0A0G0LV69-F1
#
_cell.length_a   1.000
_cell.length_b   1.000
_cell.length_c   1.000
_cell.angle_alpha   90.00
_cell.angle_beta   90.00
_cell.angle_gamma   90.00
#
_symmetry.space_group_name_H-M   'P 1'
#
loop_
_entity.id
_entity.type
_entity.pdbx_description
1 polymer ?
#
loop_
_entity_poly.entity_id
_entity_poly.type
_entity_poly.pdbx_seq_one_letter_code
_entity_poly.pdbx_strand_id
1 'polypeptide(L)'
;MTIKLLALFLSLFLFVFVNPAHARRITPEDVINTKKGKLNAKVANYSNENKLKLEKISEKISNLNKEKTDGLDRIMIIQAQILDGHQKRLGKETEQIEKARYWITYAHEAVAYQAAKIYVFELSSEANLKSDMLSTISLFQNELNSTRSKIIKSQNILRETVK
;
A
#
# COMPACT_ATOMS: atom_id res chain seq x y z
N MET A 1 0.08 -7.25 -58.68
CA MET A 1 0.62 -7.82 -57.43
C MET A 1 -0.02 -7.12 -56.24
N THR A 2 -1.29 -7.36 -55.89
CA THR A 2 -1.98 -6.45 -54.95
C THR A 2 -3.08 -7.04 -54.06
N ILE A 3 -3.50 -8.30 -54.20
CA ILE A 3 -4.55 -8.87 -53.32
C ILE A 3 -4.02 -10.04 -52.47
N LYS A 4 -3.17 -10.90 -53.03
CA LYS A 4 -2.57 -12.04 -52.31
C LYS A 4 -1.58 -11.62 -51.20
N LEU A 5 -0.87 -10.50 -51.40
CA LEU A 5 0.08 -9.99 -50.41
C LEU A 5 -0.63 -9.34 -49.21
N LEU A 6 -1.76 -8.67 -49.46
CA LEU A 6 -2.60 -8.04 -48.43
C LEU A 6 -3.28 -9.10 -47.55
N ALA A 7 -3.78 -10.19 -48.15
CA ALA A 7 -4.36 -11.32 -47.43
C ALA A 7 -3.33 -12.05 -46.55
N LEU A 8 -2.09 -12.18 -47.02
CA LEU A 8 -1.00 -12.80 -46.26
C LEU A 8 -0.58 -11.93 -45.06
N PHE A 9 -0.56 -10.60 -45.23
CA PHE A 9 -0.30 -9.65 -44.14
C PHE A 9 -1.44 -9.64 -43.11
N LEU A 10 -2.69 -9.70 -43.57
CA LEU A 10 -3.86 -9.74 -42.69
C LEU A 10 -3.93 -11.05 -41.87
N SER A 11 -3.57 -12.19 -42.48
CA SER A 11 -3.49 -13.47 -41.76
C SER A 11 -2.34 -13.52 -40.75
N LEU A 12 -1.21 -12.88 -41.06
CA LEU A 12 -0.08 -12.78 -40.13
C LEU A 12 -0.41 -11.87 -38.94
N PHE A 13 -1.14 -10.78 -39.19
CA PHE A 13 -1.58 -9.85 -38.14
C PHE A 13 -2.61 -10.49 -37.20
N LEU A 14 -3.53 -11.32 -37.74
CA LEU A 14 -4.47 -12.08 -36.92
C LEU A 14 -3.77 -13.17 -36.06
N PHE A 15 -2.67 -13.77 -36.53
CA PHE A 15 -1.92 -14.75 -35.74
C PHE A 15 -1.18 -14.14 -34.54
N VAL A 16 -0.79 -12.86 -34.61
CA VAL A 16 -0.14 -12.15 -33.50
C VAL A 16 -1.13 -11.85 -32.35
N PHE A 17 -2.43 -11.73 -32.62
CA PHE A 17 -3.45 -11.46 -31.60
C PHE A 17 -4.12 -12.71 -31.02
N VAL A 18 -3.93 -13.90 -31.62
CA VAL A 18 -4.58 -15.16 -31.18
C VAL A 18 -3.65 -16.03 -30.34
N ASN A 19 -2.56 -15.47 -29.80
CA ASN A 19 -1.74 -16.18 -28.82
C ASN A 19 -2.00 -15.62 -27.41
N PRO A 20 -3.10 -16.03 -26.72
CA PRO A 20 -3.29 -15.76 -25.31
C PRO A 20 -2.40 -16.74 -24.51
N ALA A 21 -1.12 -16.77 -24.82
CA ALA A 21 -0.11 -17.45 -24.03
C ALA A 21 0.03 -16.67 -22.71
N HIS A 22 -0.90 -16.93 -21.81
CA HIS A 22 -0.74 -16.82 -20.36
C HIS A 22 -0.12 -15.51 -19.88
N ALA A 23 -0.80 -14.38 -20.09
CA ALA A 23 -0.64 -13.24 -19.21
C ALA A 23 -1.20 -13.62 -17.83
N ARG A 24 -0.42 -14.39 -17.06
CA ARG A 24 -0.72 -14.70 -15.66
C ARG A 24 -0.83 -13.36 -14.94
N ARG A 25 -2.03 -13.03 -14.46
CA ARG A 25 -2.24 -11.80 -13.67
C ARG A 25 -1.31 -11.89 -12.48
N ILE A 26 -0.35 -10.97 -12.40
CA ILE A 26 0.55 -10.86 -11.26
C ILE A 26 -0.31 -10.40 -10.08
N THR A 27 -0.46 -11.25 -9.07
CA THR A 27 -1.17 -10.91 -7.83
C THR A 27 -0.27 -10.15 -6.87
N PRO A 28 -0.81 -9.38 -5.91
CA PRO A 28 -0.02 -8.80 -4.84
C PRO A 28 0.80 -9.84 -4.06
N GLU A 29 0.24 -11.04 -3.84
CA GLU A 29 0.97 -12.16 -3.23
C GLU A 29 2.19 -12.59 -4.05
N ASP A 30 2.07 -12.66 -5.38
CA ASP A 30 3.19 -13.01 -6.28
C ASP A 30 4.34 -12.01 -6.16
N VAL A 31 4.03 -10.71 -6.06
CA VAL A 31 5.04 -9.65 -5.89
C VAL A 31 5.76 -9.81 -4.54
N ILE A 32 5.00 -10.03 -3.46
CA ILE A 32 5.54 -10.20 -2.12
C ILE A 32 6.44 -11.45 -2.06
N ASN A 33 5.95 -12.58 -2.59
CA ASN A 33 6.70 -13.83 -2.61
C ASN A 33 7.98 -13.71 -3.43
N THR A 34 7.92 -13.00 -4.56
CA THR A 34 9.11 -12.69 -5.37
C THR A 34 10.12 -11.85 -4.59
N LYS A 35 9.68 -10.80 -3.89
CA LYS A 35 10.56 -9.97 -3.05
C LYS A 35 11.18 -10.77 -1.91
N LYS A 36 10.40 -11.61 -1.22
CA LYS A 36 10.89 -12.51 -0.16
C LYS A 36 11.89 -13.54 -0.70
N GLY A 37 11.63 -14.12 -1.86
CA GLY A 37 12.54 -15.06 -2.51
C GLY A 37 13.90 -14.41 -2.84
N LYS A 38 13.88 -13.19 -3.39
CA LYS A 38 15.10 -12.41 -3.65
C LYS A 38 15.86 -12.08 -2.36
N LEU A 39 15.15 -11.71 -1.29
CA LEU A 39 15.75 -11.46 0.01
C LEU A 39 16.43 -12.73 0.55
N ASN A 40 15.71 -13.86 0.58
CA ASN A 40 16.22 -15.15 1.06
C ASN A 40 17.47 -15.59 0.30
N ALA A 41 17.48 -15.43 -1.03
CA ALA A 41 18.66 -15.72 -1.85
C ALA A 41 19.85 -14.82 -1.49
N LYS A 42 19.61 -13.52 -1.26
CA LYS A 42 20.68 -12.57 -0.89
C LYS A 42 21.27 -12.85 0.49
N VAL A 43 20.43 -13.17 1.47
CA VAL A 43 20.88 -13.39 2.85
C VAL A 43 21.46 -14.79 3.08
N ALA A 44 21.33 -15.72 2.14
CA ALA A 44 21.77 -17.11 2.31
C ALA A 44 23.22 -17.22 2.83
N ASN A 45 24.12 -16.38 2.31
CA ASN A 45 25.54 -16.37 2.66
C ASN A 45 25.91 -15.39 3.78
N TYR A 46 24.94 -14.67 4.35
CA TYR A 46 25.23 -13.72 5.43
C TYR A 46 25.53 -14.45 6.73
N SER A 47 26.27 -13.78 7.62
CA SER A 47 26.48 -14.26 8.98
C SER A 47 25.14 -14.46 9.73
N ASN A 48 25.11 -15.43 10.64
CA ASN A 48 23.91 -15.71 11.45
C ASN A 48 23.47 -14.49 12.27
N GLU A 49 24.42 -13.69 12.76
CA GLU A 49 24.12 -12.46 13.48
C GLU A 49 23.35 -11.46 12.61
N ASN A 50 23.79 -11.25 11.36
CA ASN A 50 23.15 -10.30 10.47
C ASN A 50 21.79 -10.79 9.95
N LYS A 51 21.63 -12.11 9.75
CA LYS A 51 20.32 -12.72 9.49
C LYS A 51 19.34 -12.45 10.64
N LEU A 52 19.76 -12.69 11.88
CA LEU A 52 18.95 -12.45 13.07
C LEU A 52 18.59 -10.96 13.24
N LYS A 53 19.52 -10.04 12.93
CA LYS A 53 19.24 -8.60 12.93
C LYS A 53 18.14 -8.24 11.94
N LEU A 54 18.23 -8.74 10.70
CA LEU A 54 17.21 -8.50 9.67
C LEU A 54 15.83 -8.99 10.10
N GLU A 55 15.76 -10.20 10.65
CA GLU A 55 14.52 -10.79 11.15
C GLU A 55 13.90 -9.93 12.26
N LYS A 56 14.69 -9.56 13.27
CA LYS A 56 14.22 -8.71 14.39
C LYS A 56 13.73 -7.35 13.93
N ILE A 57 14.41 -6.69 12.98
CA ILE A 57 13.97 -5.40 12.47
C ILE A 57 12.72 -5.56 11.60
N SER A 58 12.64 -6.62 10.78
CA SER A 58 11.43 -6.92 9.99
C SER A 58 10.22 -7.11 10.89
N GLU A 59 10.36 -7.91 11.95
CA GLU A 59 9.31 -8.13 12.94
C GLU A 59 8.91 -6.84 13.65
N LYS A 60 9.91 -6.03 14.07
CA LYS A 60 9.65 -4.74 14.70
C LYS A 60 8.90 -3.77 13.80
N ILE A 61 9.24 -3.69 12.51
CA ILE A 61 8.51 -2.86 11.53
C ILE A 61 7.08 -3.36 11.39
N SER A 62 6.88 -4.68 11.28
CA SER A 62 5.53 -5.28 11.17
C SER A 62 4.67 -4.95 12.40
N ASN A 63 5.22 -5.15 13.60
CA ASN A 63 4.53 -4.88 14.85
C ASN A 63 4.20 -3.39 15.02
N LEU A 64 5.15 -2.50 14.71
CA LEU A 64 4.92 -1.05 14.73
C LEU A 64 3.91 -0.61 13.69
N ASN A 65 3.93 -1.18 12.49
CA ASN A 65 2.94 -0.85 11.45
C ASN A 65 1.54 -1.18 11.97
N LYS A 66 1.34 -2.40 12.47
CA LYS A 66 0.07 -2.84 13.06
C LYS A 66 -0.38 -1.92 14.21
N GLU A 67 0.48 -1.71 15.20
CA GLU A 67 0.16 -0.85 16.36
C GLU A 67 -0.27 0.55 15.93
N LYS A 68 0.46 1.15 14.97
CA LYS A 68 0.17 2.50 14.50
C LYS A 68 -1.10 2.53 13.66
N THR A 69 -1.30 1.58 12.75
CA THR A 69 -2.51 1.53 11.92
C THR A 69 -3.75 1.24 12.75
N ASP A 70 -3.67 0.39 13.78
CA ASP A 70 -4.79 0.15 14.71
C ASP A 70 -5.19 1.43 15.45
N GLY A 71 -4.21 2.23 15.89
CA GLY A 71 -4.47 3.52 16.51
C GLY A 71 -5.12 4.53 15.56
N LEU A 72 -4.66 4.55 14.30
CA LEU A 72 -5.22 5.42 13.25
C LEU A 72 -6.64 5.00 12.85
N ASP A 73 -6.90 3.70 12.78
CA ASP A 73 -8.22 3.14 12.47
C ASP A 73 -9.26 3.52 13.52
N ARG A 74 -8.90 3.40 14.82
CA ARG A 74 -9.76 3.87 15.93
C ARG A 74 -10.12 5.34 15.81
N ILE A 75 -9.17 6.21 15.41
CA ILE A 75 -9.45 7.62 15.17
C ILE A 75 -10.50 7.77 14.07
N MET A 76 -10.43 6.97 13.01
CA MET A 76 -11.39 7.07 11.90
C MET A 76 -12.79 6.61 12.28
N ILE A 77 -12.90 5.54 13.07
CA ILE A 77 -14.18 5.09 13.64
C ILE A 77 -14.83 6.22 14.46
N ILE A 78 -14.05 6.88 15.31
CA ILE A 78 -14.54 8.01 16.13
C ILE A 78 -14.99 9.18 15.23
N GLN A 79 -14.21 9.51 14.19
CA GLN A 79 -14.58 10.58 13.24
C GLN A 79 -15.92 10.28 12.56
N ALA A 80 -16.13 9.04 12.11
CA ALA A 80 -17.39 8.62 11.50
C ALA A 80 -18.57 8.75 12.48
N GLN A 81 -18.41 8.28 13.72
CA GLN A 81 -19.43 8.39 14.76
C GLN A 81 -19.81 9.86 15.07
N ILE A 82 -18.82 10.76 15.11
CA ILE A 82 -19.04 12.19 15.31
C ILE A 82 -19.87 12.76 14.16
N LEU A 83 -19.52 12.43 12.92
CA LEU A 83 -20.22 12.90 11.72
C LEU A 83 -21.67 12.39 11.69
N ASP A 84 -21.89 11.10 11.91
CA ASP A 84 -23.22 10.48 11.93
C ASP A 84 -24.09 11.10 13.04
N GLY A 85 -23.51 11.35 14.21
CA GLY A 85 -24.20 12.04 15.30
C GLY A 85 -24.60 13.48 14.94
N HIS A 86 -23.75 14.20 14.20
CA HIS A 86 -24.06 15.55 13.73
C HIS A 86 -25.15 15.55 12.64
N GLN A 87 -25.05 14.68 11.63
CA GLN A 87 -26.07 14.50 10.60
C GLN A 87 -27.44 14.18 11.22
N LYS A 88 -27.48 13.29 12.20
CA LYS A 88 -28.72 12.93 12.91
C LYS A 88 -29.36 14.14 13.61
N ARG A 89 -28.57 15.04 14.19
CA ARG A 89 -29.10 16.27 14.82
C ARG A 89 -29.64 17.28 13.80
N LEU A 90 -29.00 17.38 12.64
CA LEU A 90 -29.47 18.24 11.55
C LEU A 90 -30.70 17.68 10.84
N GLY A 91 -30.87 16.35 10.83
CA GLY A 91 -32.00 15.68 10.19
C GLY A 91 -31.96 15.71 8.65
N LYS A 92 -30.83 16.12 8.06
CA LYS A 92 -30.63 16.16 6.61
C LYS A 92 -29.17 15.95 6.24
N GLU A 93 -28.94 15.44 5.03
CA GLU A 93 -27.62 15.45 4.41
C GLU A 93 -27.29 16.85 3.90
N THR A 94 -26.04 17.27 4.03
CA THR A 94 -25.53 18.52 3.46
C THR A 94 -24.25 18.25 2.68
N GLU A 95 -23.89 19.15 1.77
CA GLU A 95 -22.64 19.06 1.01
C GLU A 95 -21.41 18.98 1.94
N GLN A 96 -21.44 19.65 3.10
CA GLN A 96 -20.36 19.57 4.09
C GLN A 96 -20.27 18.17 4.71
N ILE A 97 -21.40 17.52 5.00
CA ILE A 97 -21.43 16.15 5.53
C ILE A 97 -20.91 15.17 4.48
N GLU A 98 -21.34 15.26 3.23
CA GLU A 98 -20.84 14.42 2.14
C GLU A 98 -19.33 14.58 1.96
N LYS A 99 -18.84 15.82 1.97
CA LYS A 99 -17.41 16.14 1.89
C LYS A 99 -16.64 15.54 3.06
N ALA A 100 -17.14 15.64 4.30
CA ALA A 100 -16.50 15.04 5.46
C ALA A 100 -16.48 13.51 5.35
N ARG A 101 -17.60 12.88 4.93
CA ARG A 101 -17.72 11.43 4.74
C ARG A 101 -16.75 10.92 3.68
N TYR A 102 -16.59 11.64 2.58
CA TYR A 102 -15.60 11.35 1.55
C TYR A 102 -14.17 11.32 2.13
N TRP A 103 -13.77 12.37 2.86
CA TRP A 103 -12.41 12.44 3.41
C TRP A 103 -12.14 11.43 4.52
N ILE A 104 -13.15 11.10 5.32
CA ILE A 104 -13.09 10.01 6.30
C ILE A 104 -12.84 8.67 5.59
N THR A 105 -13.61 8.38 4.54
CA THR A 105 -13.47 7.14 3.76
C THR A 105 -12.10 7.05 3.10
N TYR A 106 -11.66 8.14 2.46
CA TYR A 106 -10.35 8.20 1.83
C TYR A 106 -9.19 8.00 2.83
N ALA A 107 -9.31 8.56 4.04
CA ALA A 107 -8.33 8.33 5.09
C ALA A 107 -8.35 6.88 5.60
N HIS A 108 -9.54 6.28 5.74
CA HIS A 108 -9.70 4.89 6.16
C HIS A 108 -9.10 3.91 5.15
N GLU A 109 -9.33 4.12 3.85
CA GLU A 109 -8.69 3.35 2.78
C GLU A 109 -7.16 3.46 2.87
N ALA A 110 -6.62 4.66 3.07
CA ALA A 110 -5.17 4.84 3.23
C ALA A 110 -4.60 4.09 4.44
N VAL A 111 -5.34 4.02 5.57
CA VAL A 111 -4.96 3.20 6.73
C VAL A 111 -4.99 1.73 6.38
N ALA A 112 -6.03 1.24 5.70
CA ALA A 112 -6.12 -0.16 5.28
C ALA A 112 -4.98 -0.54 4.32
N TYR A 113 -4.67 0.32 3.34
CA TYR A 113 -3.51 0.13 2.46
C TYR A 113 -2.20 0.09 3.24
N GLN A 114 -2.01 0.99 4.20
CA GLN A 114 -0.82 1.00 5.05
C GLN A 114 -0.72 -0.24 5.93
N ALA A 115 -1.83 -0.71 6.51
CA ALA A 115 -1.89 -1.90 7.36
C ALA A 115 -1.53 -3.17 6.59
N ALA A 116 -1.93 -3.25 5.31
CA ALA A 116 -1.63 -4.38 4.44
C ALA A 116 -0.19 -4.40 3.90
N LYS A 117 0.59 -3.32 4.09
CA LYS A 117 1.96 -3.25 3.54
C LYS A 117 2.92 -4.18 4.26
N ILE A 118 3.68 -4.92 3.46
CA ILE A 118 4.81 -5.74 3.90
C ILE A 118 6.11 -5.07 3.44
N TYR A 119 6.93 -4.68 4.40
CA TYR A 119 8.25 -4.09 4.16
C TYR A 119 9.28 -5.20 3.99
N VAL A 120 9.83 -5.33 2.78
CA VAL A 120 10.91 -6.27 2.46
C VAL A 120 12.17 -5.46 2.19
N PHE A 121 13.26 -5.78 2.88
CA PHE A 121 14.53 -5.08 2.71
C PHE A 121 15.09 -5.26 1.29
N GLU A 122 15.49 -4.15 0.67
CA GLU A 122 16.20 -4.14 -0.60
C GLU A 122 17.71 -4.14 -0.34
N LEU A 123 18.26 -5.32 -0.07
CA LEU A 123 19.67 -5.47 0.30
C LEU A 123 20.61 -5.35 -0.89
N SER A 124 21.69 -4.59 -0.77
CA SER A 124 22.76 -4.49 -1.76
C SER A 124 23.91 -5.46 -1.47
N SER A 125 24.44 -5.44 -0.24
CA SER A 125 25.49 -6.33 0.27
C SER A 125 25.46 -6.40 1.80
N GLU A 126 26.15 -7.38 2.40
CA GLU A 126 26.23 -7.49 3.87
C GLU A 126 26.96 -6.30 4.49
N ALA A 127 27.98 -5.76 3.81
CA ALA A 127 28.70 -4.57 4.26
C ALA A 127 27.79 -3.32 4.34
N ASN A 128 26.76 -3.26 3.50
CA ASN A 128 25.81 -2.14 3.44
C ASN A 128 24.55 -2.35 4.28
N LEU A 129 24.46 -3.45 5.02
CA LEU A 129 23.26 -3.88 5.73
C LEU A 129 22.60 -2.76 6.55
N LYS A 130 23.42 -1.98 7.29
CA LYS A 130 22.93 -0.86 8.09
C LYS A 130 22.23 0.20 7.23
N SER A 131 22.84 0.57 6.10
CA SER A 131 22.28 1.57 5.19
C SER A 131 20.97 1.09 4.57
N ASP A 132 20.96 -0.16 4.11
CA ASP A 132 19.78 -0.77 3.45
C ASP A 132 18.60 -0.91 4.44
N MET A 133 18.89 -1.29 5.70
CA MET A 133 17.89 -1.30 6.77
C MET A 133 17.35 0.09 7.06
N LEU A 134 18.22 1.10 7.19
CA LEU A 134 17.80 2.49 7.45
C LEU A 134 16.95 3.06 6.31
N SER A 135 17.27 2.73 5.06
CA SER A 135 16.46 3.11 3.90
C SER A 135 15.04 2.54 3.99
N THR A 136 14.92 1.26 4.32
CA THR A 136 13.60 0.60 4.49
C THR A 136 12.82 1.18 5.67
N ILE A 137 13.49 1.47 6.79
CA ILE A 137 12.89 2.14 7.96
C ILE A 137 12.40 3.55 7.59
N SER A 138 13.20 4.31 6.85
CA SER A 138 12.84 5.65 6.40
C SER A 138 11.62 5.62 5.48
N LEU A 139 11.58 4.68 4.54
CA LEU A 139 10.42 4.46 3.68
C LEU A 139 9.16 4.18 4.52
N PHE A 140 9.23 3.23 5.46
CA PHE A 140 8.13 2.94 6.37
C PHE A 140 7.64 4.18 7.12
N GLN A 141 8.55 4.96 7.71
CA GLN A 141 8.21 6.18 8.44
C GLN A 141 7.54 7.23 7.56
N ASN A 142 8.06 7.44 6.35
CA ASN A 142 7.51 8.41 5.40
C ASN A 142 6.09 8.03 4.96
N GLU A 143 5.85 6.74 4.69
CA GLU A 143 4.53 6.25 4.30
C GLU A 143 3.53 6.32 5.45
N LEU A 144 3.96 5.98 6.67
CA LEU A 144 3.13 6.14 7.87
C LEU A 144 2.77 7.61 8.12
N ASN A 145 3.74 8.52 7.96
CA ASN A 145 3.50 9.95 8.06
C ASN A 145 2.52 10.43 6.98
N SER A 146 2.67 9.99 5.74
CA SER A 146 1.74 10.31 4.65
C SER A 146 0.31 9.84 4.95
N THR A 147 0.17 8.68 5.58
CA THR A 147 -1.13 8.15 6.03
C THR A 147 -1.72 9.02 7.15
N ARG A 148 -0.91 9.36 8.16
CA ARG A 148 -1.31 10.25 9.25
C ARG A 148 -1.77 11.63 8.75
N SER A 149 -1.10 12.19 7.76
CA SER A 149 -1.47 13.48 7.16
C SER A 149 -2.88 13.47 6.56
N LYS A 150 -3.30 12.35 5.95
CA LYS A 150 -4.67 12.21 5.40
C LYS A 150 -5.72 12.20 6.50
N ILE A 151 -5.43 11.55 7.63
CA ILE A 151 -6.30 11.53 8.81
C ILE A 151 -6.41 12.90 9.44
N ILE A 152 -5.31 13.64 9.57
CA ILE A 152 -5.33 15.03 10.07
C ILE A 152 -6.18 15.90 9.15
N LYS A 153 -6.05 15.74 7.82
CA LYS A 153 -6.88 16.47 6.86
C LYS A 153 -8.37 16.14 7.02
N SER A 154 -8.71 14.85 7.15
CA SER A 154 -10.07 14.40 7.45
C SER A 154 -10.61 15.02 8.75
N GLN A 155 -9.79 15.02 9.81
CA GLN A 155 -10.17 15.60 11.10
C GLN A 155 -10.45 17.11 11.02
N ASN A 156 -9.66 17.85 10.25
CA ASN A 156 -9.87 19.29 10.06
C ASN A 156 -11.18 19.57 9.33
N ILE A 157 -11.48 18.80 8.28
CA ILE A 157 -12.74 18.92 7.52
C ILE A 157 -13.94 18.55 8.40
N LEU A 158 -13.83 17.49 9.19
CA LEU A 158 -14.85 17.14 10.17
C LEU A 158 -15.08 18.28 11.17
N ARG A 159 -14.00 18.86 11.72
CA ARG A 159 -14.10 19.99 12.65
C ARG A 159 -14.81 21.19 12.02
N GLU A 160 -14.53 21.50 10.77
CA GLU A 160 -15.22 22.57 10.04
C GLU A 160 -16.71 22.27 9.82
N THR A 161 -17.03 20.99 9.61
CA THR A 161 -18.40 20.52 9.33
C THR A 161 -19.28 20.52 10.58
N VAL A 162 -18.73 20.17 11.75
CA VAL A 162 -19.51 20.01 12.99
C VAL A 162 -19.56 21.24 13.88
N LYS A 163 -18.94 22.35 13.46
CA LYS A 163 -19.09 23.66 14.10
C LYS A 163 -20.53 24.14 14.00
#